data_AF-A0A2A4J6N7-F1
#
_entry.id   AF-A0A2A4J6N7-F1
#
_cell.length_a   1.000
_cell.length_b   1.000
_cell.length_c   1.000
_cell.angle_alpha   90.00
_cell.angle_beta   90.00
_cell.angle_gamma   90.00
#
_symmetry.space_group_name_H-M   'P 1'
#
loop_
_entity.id
_entity.type
_entity.pdbx_description
1 polymer ?
#
loop_
_entity_poly.entity_id
_entity_poly.type
_entity_poly.pdbx_seq_one_letter_code
_entity_poly.pdbx_strand_id
1 'polypeptide(L)'
;MPLTRARSLSVASVIADDTFAGPRQLPLLEVDDNLSFFSSNAAAQYLFPVVDVTDHGECQQTQEWEATRLHPAVSAVLTSKTVASDLKQVLQALLSTVNGTLEKHKYILGDKLSPADISIWSTLYPLYHKDELKQAYIADCAHILRCNDFIGIPIQIESKIEGCCGG
;
A
#
# COMPACT_ATOMS: atom_id res chain seq x y z
N MET A 1 -8.78 14.97 26.56
CA MET A 1 -8.70 13.82 25.63
C MET A 1 -7.23 13.47 25.44
N PRO A 2 -6.74 12.32 25.92
CA PRO A 2 -5.32 11.98 25.75
C PRO A 2 -5.10 11.41 24.34
N LEU A 3 -4.14 12.00 23.64
CA LEU A 3 -3.61 11.52 22.35
C LEU A 3 -2.84 10.22 22.60
N THR A 4 -3.30 9.13 21.99
CA THR A 4 -2.64 7.82 22.07
C THR A 4 -1.25 7.91 21.43
N ARG A 5 -0.23 7.59 22.23
CA ARG A 5 1.20 7.56 21.90
C ARG A 5 1.43 6.61 20.70
N ALA A 6 1.90 7.13 19.57
CA ALA A 6 2.31 6.30 18.44
C ALA A 6 3.53 5.45 18.84
N ARG A 7 3.41 4.11 18.73
CA ARG A 7 4.52 3.17 18.93
C ARG A 7 5.31 3.02 17.62
N SER A 8 6.63 2.88 17.79
CA SER A 8 7.64 2.75 16.73
C SER A 8 7.29 1.62 15.74
N LEU A 9 7.41 1.89 14.44
CA LEU A 9 7.41 0.88 13.39
C LEU A 9 8.83 0.35 13.20
N SER A 10 9.12 -0.84 13.72
CA SER A 10 10.35 -1.57 13.46
C SER A 10 10.09 -2.66 12.44
N VAL A 11 10.71 -2.57 11.25
CA VAL A 11 10.78 -3.69 10.30
C VAL A 11 11.85 -4.64 10.81
N ALA A 12 11.45 -5.58 11.66
CA ALA A 12 12.33 -6.63 12.14
C ALA A 12 12.20 -7.86 11.23
N SER A 13 13.32 -8.36 10.70
CA SER A 13 13.39 -9.71 10.15
C SER A 13 13.38 -10.70 11.32
N VAL A 14 12.21 -10.99 11.88
CA VAL A 14 12.06 -11.96 12.98
C VAL A 14 12.05 -13.37 12.38
N ILE A 15 13.24 -13.87 12.06
CA ILE A 15 13.48 -15.31 11.88
C ILE A 15 14.55 -15.72 12.89
N ALA A 16 14.25 -15.59 14.18
CA ALA A 16 15.17 -16.05 15.23
C ALA A 16 14.53 -16.40 16.57
N ASP A 17 13.21 -16.35 16.73
CA ASP A 17 12.59 -16.82 17.99
C ASP A 17 11.39 -17.72 17.70
N ASP A 18 11.45 -18.95 18.20
CA ASP A 18 10.55 -20.08 17.88
C ASP A 18 9.19 -19.98 18.61
N THR A 19 8.83 -18.77 19.06
CA THR A 19 7.72 -18.50 19.97
C THR A 19 6.52 -17.80 19.30
N PHE A 20 6.66 -17.30 18.05
CA PHE A 20 5.54 -16.72 17.32
C PHE A 20 4.62 -17.80 16.73
N ALA A 21 3.43 -17.95 17.32
CA ALA A 21 2.43 -18.94 16.91
C ALA A 21 1.58 -18.54 15.67
N GLY A 22 1.83 -17.35 15.10
CA GLY A 22 1.12 -16.84 13.94
C GLY A 22 1.77 -17.20 12.59
N PRO A 23 1.16 -16.77 11.45
CA PRO A 23 1.72 -16.99 10.13
C PRO A 23 3.11 -16.36 10.01
N ARG A 24 4.12 -17.15 9.62
CA ARG A 24 5.50 -16.68 9.39
C ARG A 24 5.65 -15.90 8.06
N GLN A 25 4.70 -15.03 7.76
CA GLN A 25 4.67 -14.19 6.57
C GLN A 25 4.77 -12.73 6.97
N LEU A 26 5.70 -12.03 6.33
CA LEU A 26 5.79 -10.58 6.39
C LEU A 26 4.82 -9.97 5.38
N PRO A 27 4.31 -8.75 5.64
CA PRO A 27 4.60 -7.92 6.81
C PRO A 27 3.80 -8.34 8.05
N LEU A 28 4.43 -8.19 9.23
CA LEU A 28 3.80 -8.39 10.53
C LEU A 28 3.85 -7.07 11.30
N LEU A 29 2.68 -6.57 11.72
CA LEU A 29 2.56 -5.44 12.64
C LEU A 29 2.17 -5.98 14.01
N GLU A 30 3.08 -5.88 14.98
CA GLU A 30 2.81 -6.18 16.39
C GLU A 30 2.48 -4.88 17.13
N VAL A 31 1.31 -4.82 17.75
CA VAL A 31 0.86 -3.65 18.51
C VAL A 31 1.20 -3.83 20.00
N ASP A 32 0.84 -5.00 20.52
CA ASP A 32 1.13 -5.50 21.87
C ASP A 32 1.08 -7.04 21.88
N ASP A 33 1.31 -7.64 23.06
CA ASP A 33 1.39 -9.09 23.25
C ASP A 33 0.15 -9.86 22.76
N ASN A 34 -1.01 -9.21 22.61
CA ASN A 34 -2.28 -9.84 22.25
C ASN A 34 -2.84 -9.38 20.89
N LEU A 35 -2.23 -8.39 20.25
CA LEU A 35 -2.72 -7.83 18.99
C LEU A 35 -1.60 -7.74 17.95
N SER A 36 -1.75 -8.53 16.90
CA SER A 36 -0.90 -8.49 15.72
C SER A 36 -1.71 -8.55 14.43
N PHE A 37 -1.18 -7.93 13.38
CA PHE A 37 -1.74 -7.95 12.02
C PHE A 37 -0.73 -8.54 11.05
N PHE A 38 -1.10 -9.64 10.41
CA PHE A 38 -0.33 -10.28 9.32
C PHE A 38 -0.80 -9.80 7.93
N SER A 39 -1.92 -9.08 7.86
CA SER A 39 -2.42 -8.46 6.63
C SER A 39 -1.92 -7.02 6.55
N SER A 40 -1.21 -6.69 5.46
CA SER A 40 -0.76 -5.32 5.18
C SER A 40 -1.92 -4.31 5.17
N ASN A 41 -3.07 -4.71 4.61
CA ASN A 41 -4.23 -3.84 4.49
C ASN A 41 -4.90 -3.60 5.86
N ALA A 42 -4.98 -4.63 6.70
CA ALA A 42 -5.47 -4.49 8.07
C ALA A 42 -4.51 -3.63 8.93
N ALA A 43 -3.20 -3.84 8.79
CA ALA A 43 -2.19 -3.01 9.43
C ALA A 43 -2.30 -1.54 9.00
N ALA A 44 -2.52 -1.27 7.71
CA ALA A 44 -2.72 0.08 7.19
C ALA A 44 -3.98 0.74 7.76
N GLN A 45 -5.10 0.02 7.86
CA GLN A 45 -6.32 0.53 8.50
C GLN A 45 -6.11 0.83 10.00
N TYR A 46 -5.34 -0.01 10.70
CA TYR A 46 -5.03 0.22 12.12
C TYR A 46 -4.18 1.49 12.32
N LEU A 47 -3.15 1.68 11.48
CA LEU A 47 -2.25 2.83 11.56
C LEU A 47 -2.89 4.14 11.06
N PHE A 48 -3.82 4.05 10.10
CA PHE A 48 -4.47 5.19 9.46
C PHE A 48 -6.00 5.01 9.47
N PRO A 49 -6.64 5.11 10.64
CA PRO A 49 -8.06 4.80 10.77
C PRO A 49 -8.93 5.79 9.99
N VAL A 50 -9.90 5.24 9.27
CA VAL A 50 -10.95 6.01 8.59
C VAL A 50 -12.05 6.32 9.61
N VAL A 51 -12.38 7.60 9.78
CA VAL A 51 -13.31 8.07 10.83
C VAL A 51 -14.77 7.96 10.38
N ASP A 52 -15.04 8.06 9.07
CA ASP A 52 -16.39 7.95 8.50
C ASP A 52 -16.71 6.49 8.12
N VAL A 53 -17.91 6.03 8.46
CA VAL A 53 -18.36 4.65 8.23
C VAL A 53 -18.54 4.35 6.74
N THR A 54 -19.02 5.32 5.95
CA THR A 54 -19.18 5.15 4.51
C THR A 54 -17.81 5.04 3.85
N ASP A 55 -16.90 5.96 4.17
CA ASP A 55 -15.51 5.94 3.67
C ASP A 55 -14.80 4.64 4.09
N HIS A 56 -15.09 4.11 5.29
CA HIS A 56 -14.53 2.84 5.75
C HIS A 56 -14.96 1.66 4.89
N GLY A 57 -16.25 1.58 4.52
CA GLY A 57 -16.77 0.53 3.63
C GLY A 57 -16.13 0.58 2.24
N GLU A 58 -16.04 1.77 1.65
CA GLU A 58 -15.39 1.97 0.34
C GLU A 58 -13.89 1.68 0.40
N CYS A 59 -13.23 2.02 1.51
CA CYS A 59 -11.83 1.69 1.75
C CYS A 59 -11.59 0.18 1.77
N GLN A 60 -12.40 -0.57 2.53
CA GLN A 60 -12.30 -2.02 2.59
C GLN A 60 -12.56 -2.66 1.22
N GLN A 61 -13.58 -2.20 0.49
CA GLN A 61 -13.88 -2.70 -0.85
C GLN A 61 -12.71 -2.45 -1.81
N THR A 62 -12.09 -1.28 -1.72
CA THR A 62 -10.96 -0.93 -2.59
C THR A 62 -9.71 -1.75 -2.26
N GLN A 63 -9.42 -1.96 -0.97
CA GLN A 63 -8.32 -2.82 -0.54
C GLN A 63 -8.54 -4.29 -0.90
N GLU A 64 -9.78 -4.77 -0.88
CA GLU A 64 -10.11 -6.11 -1.36
C GLU A 64 -9.94 -6.22 -2.88
N TRP A 65 -10.40 -5.22 -3.63
CA TRP A 65 -10.19 -5.15 -5.08
C TRP A 65 -8.69 -5.14 -5.43
N GLU A 66 -7.91 -4.37 -4.69
CA GLU A 66 -6.45 -4.31 -4.83
C GLU A 66 -5.83 -5.69 -4.57
N ALA A 67 -6.12 -6.32 -3.44
CA ALA A 67 -5.54 -7.59 -3.03
C ALA A 67 -5.92 -8.76 -3.96
N THR A 68 -7.14 -8.75 -4.52
CA THR A 68 -7.65 -9.85 -5.35
C THR A 68 -7.42 -9.66 -6.85
N ARG A 69 -7.13 -8.43 -7.31
CA ARG A 69 -7.01 -8.14 -8.75
C ARG A 69 -5.73 -7.42 -9.11
N LEU A 70 -5.44 -6.27 -8.51
CA LEU A 70 -4.28 -5.47 -8.88
C LEU A 70 -2.98 -6.15 -8.43
N HIS A 71 -2.89 -6.53 -7.15
CA HIS A 71 -1.70 -7.15 -6.60
C HIS A 71 -1.29 -8.42 -7.34
N PRO A 72 -2.18 -9.39 -7.64
CA PRO A 72 -1.80 -10.59 -8.36
C PRO A 72 -1.29 -10.29 -9.78
N ALA A 73 -1.90 -9.34 -10.48
CA ALA A 73 -1.47 -8.94 -11.83
C ALA A 73 -0.08 -8.30 -11.81
N VAL A 74 0.18 -7.40 -10.86
CA VAL A 74 1.50 -6.78 -10.68
C VAL A 74 2.54 -7.83 -10.30
N SER A 75 2.25 -8.68 -9.33
CA SER A 75 3.15 -9.74 -8.87
C SER A 75 3.51 -10.72 -9.98
N ALA A 76 2.53 -11.12 -10.81
CA ALA A 76 2.76 -11.96 -11.97
C ALA A 76 3.69 -11.29 -12.99
N VAL A 77 3.53 -9.99 -13.27
CA VAL A 77 4.44 -9.24 -14.15
C VAL A 77 5.86 -9.17 -13.57
N LEU A 78 5.98 -8.91 -12.26
CA LEU A 78 7.28 -8.77 -11.59
C LEU A 78 8.09 -10.08 -11.50
N THR A 79 7.40 -11.22 -11.45
CA THR A 79 8.03 -12.55 -11.27
C THR A 79 8.21 -13.32 -12.58
N SER A 80 7.54 -12.88 -13.66
CA SER A 80 7.63 -13.52 -14.96
C SER A 80 8.93 -13.18 -15.69
N LYS A 81 9.59 -14.18 -16.27
CA LYS A 81 10.74 -13.96 -17.18
C LYS A 81 10.31 -13.30 -18.49
N THR A 82 9.11 -13.66 -18.95
CA THR A 82 8.48 -13.10 -20.15
C THR A 82 7.02 -12.85 -19.82
N VAL A 83 6.54 -11.63 -20.02
CA VAL A 83 5.15 -11.24 -19.74
C VAL A 83 4.28 -11.55 -20.96
N ALA A 84 3.29 -12.42 -20.78
CA ALA A 84 2.32 -12.76 -21.81
C ALA A 84 1.40 -11.55 -22.15
N SER A 85 0.91 -11.49 -23.38
CA SER A 85 0.14 -10.33 -23.88
C SER A 85 -1.19 -10.14 -23.16
N ASP A 86 -1.85 -11.23 -22.79
CA ASP A 86 -3.08 -11.26 -22.00
C ASP A 86 -2.87 -10.65 -20.61
N LEU A 87 -1.81 -11.06 -19.90
CA LEU A 87 -1.44 -10.48 -18.60
C LEU A 87 -1.15 -8.97 -18.72
N LYS A 88 -0.45 -8.56 -19.79
CA LYS A 88 -0.21 -7.14 -20.06
C LYS A 88 -1.51 -6.36 -20.25
N GLN A 89 -2.46 -6.89 -21.03
CA GLN A 89 -3.77 -6.26 -21.25
C GLN A 89 -4.59 -6.18 -19.95
N VAL A 90 -4.57 -7.25 -19.14
CA VAL A 90 -5.24 -7.26 -17.82
C VAL A 90 -4.66 -6.17 -16.92
N LEU A 91 -3.34 -6.08 -16.80
CA LEU A 91 -2.71 -5.03 -15.99
C LEU A 91 -3.03 -3.63 -16.52
N GLN A 92 -2.99 -3.42 -17.85
CA GLN A 92 -3.35 -2.14 -18.46
C GLN A 92 -4.81 -1.73 -18.15
N ALA A 93 -5.76 -2.66 -18.15
CA ALA A 93 -7.15 -2.37 -17.81
C ALA A 93 -7.31 -2.00 -16.32
N LEU A 94 -6.58 -2.67 -15.43
CA LEU A 94 -6.57 -2.36 -13.99
C LEU A 94 -5.94 -0.98 -13.72
N LEU A 95 -4.81 -0.67 -14.37
CA LEU A 95 -4.17 0.64 -14.29
C LEU A 95 -5.06 1.74 -14.85
N SER A 96 -5.78 1.48 -15.95
CA SER A 96 -6.74 2.43 -16.52
C SER A 96 -7.88 2.73 -15.53
N THR A 97 -8.33 1.72 -14.76
CA THR A 97 -9.34 1.91 -13.72
C THR A 97 -8.82 2.86 -12.63
N VAL A 98 -7.61 2.62 -12.11
CA VAL A 98 -6.99 3.48 -11.10
C VAL A 98 -6.76 4.89 -11.63
N ASN A 99 -6.22 5.01 -12.85
CA ASN A 99 -5.95 6.29 -13.49
C ASN A 99 -7.24 7.11 -13.71
N GLY A 100 -8.34 6.46 -14.11
CA GLY A 100 -9.64 7.12 -14.27
C GLY A 100 -10.29 7.55 -12.94
N THR A 101 -10.03 6.86 -11.84
CA THR A 101 -10.42 7.32 -10.51
C THR A 101 -9.65 8.59 -10.12
N LEU A 102 -8.32 8.58 -10.33
CA LEU A 102 -7.43 9.70 -10.03
C LEU A 102 -7.58 10.88 -10.99
N GLU A 103 -8.22 10.69 -12.14
CA GLU A 103 -8.63 11.81 -13.01
C GLU A 103 -9.64 12.70 -12.29
N LYS A 104 -10.61 12.09 -11.61
CA LYS A 104 -11.76 12.77 -10.98
C LYS A 104 -11.45 13.26 -9.57
N HIS A 105 -10.54 12.58 -8.89
CA HIS A 105 -10.25 12.78 -7.48
C HIS A 105 -8.76 12.95 -7.22
N LYS A 106 -8.41 13.63 -6.13
CA LYS A 106 -7.01 13.77 -5.73
C LYS A 106 -6.43 12.44 -5.23
N TYR A 107 -7.24 11.68 -4.50
CA TYR A 107 -6.96 10.38 -3.89
C TYR A 107 -8.01 9.35 -4.33
N ILE A 108 -7.81 8.09 -3.97
CA ILE A 108 -8.67 6.98 -4.39
C ILE A 108 -10.11 7.13 -3.89
N LEU A 109 -10.31 7.65 -2.67
CA LEU A 109 -11.62 7.85 -2.05
C LEU A 109 -12.01 9.34 -1.97
N GLY A 110 -11.59 10.15 -2.95
CA GLY A 110 -11.93 11.58 -3.01
C GLY A 110 -10.75 12.49 -2.67
N ASP A 111 -10.93 13.39 -1.70
CA ASP A 111 -9.99 14.50 -1.46
C ASP A 111 -9.08 14.30 -0.24
N LYS A 112 -9.21 13.17 0.46
CA LYS A 112 -8.38 12.82 1.62
C LYS A 112 -7.60 11.54 1.37
N LEU A 113 -6.37 11.51 1.86
CA LEU A 113 -5.53 10.31 1.88
C LEU A 113 -6.17 9.26 2.79
N SER A 114 -6.19 8.01 2.32
CA SER A 114 -6.79 6.86 3.00
C SER A 114 -5.89 5.61 2.97
N PRO A 115 -6.19 4.56 3.75
CA PRO A 115 -5.50 3.27 3.61
C PRO A 115 -5.62 2.66 2.20
N ALA A 116 -6.69 2.96 1.45
CA ALA A 116 -6.84 2.51 0.08
C ALA A 116 -5.76 3.08 -0.84
N ASP A 117 -5.39 4.36 -0.66
CA ASP A 117 -4.26 4.95 -1.36
C ASP A 117 -2.97 4.18 -1.03
N ILE A 118 -2.69 3.98 0.27
CA ILE A 118 -1.47 3.30 0.72
C ILE A 118 -1.34 1.90 0.09
N SER A 119 -2.43 1.13 0.06
CA SER A 119 -2.44 -0.20 -0.56
C SER A 119 -2.16 -0.13 -2.07
N ILE A 120 -2.85 0.74 -2.80
CA ILE A 120 -2.65 0.90 -4.25
C ILE A 120 -1.22 1.34 -4.56
N TRP A 121 -0.69 2.35 -3.86
CA TRP A 121 0.67 2.85 -4.08
C TRP A 121 1.73 1.83 -3.74
N SER A 122 1.57 1.11 -2.62
CA SER A 122 2.50 0.04 -2.24
C SER A 122 2.59 -1.03 -3.33
N THR A 123 1.45 -1.38 -3.93
CA THR A 123 1.40 -2.35 -5.02
C THR A 123 1.97 -1.81 -6.33
N LEU A 124 1.78 -0.53 -6.65
CA LEU A 124 2.31 0.07 -7.88
C LEU A 124 3.79 0.48 -7.79
N TYR A 125 4.33 0.66 -6.58
CA TYR A 125 5.69 1.16 -6.35
C TYR A 125 6.77 0.42 -7.16
N PRO A 126 6.78 -0.93 -7.24
CA PRO A 126 7.80 -1.63 -8.02
C PRO A 126 7.73 -1.38 -9.53
N LEU A 127 6.54 -1.10 -10.06
CA LEU A 127 6.36 -0.74 -11.47
C LEU A 127 6.85 0.68 -11.74
N TYR A 128 6.70 1.58 -10.76
CA TYR A 128 7.14 2.97 -10.89
C TYR A 128 8.66 3.12 -10.75
N HIS A 129 9.28 2.42 -9.80
CA HIS A 129 10.69 2.62 -9.45
C HIS A 129 11.68 1.98 -10.43
N LYS A 130 11.22 1.08 -11.30
CA LYS A 130 12.05 0.47 -12.36
C LYS A 130 11.71 1.11 -13.69
N ASP A 131 12.66 1.84 -14.29
CA ASP A 131 12.45 2.62 -15.52
C ASP A 131 11.82 1.80 -16.66
N GLU A 132 12.27 0.57 -16.86
CA GLU A 132 11.74 -0.34 -17.88
C GLU A 132 10.24 -0.64 -17.66
N LEU A 133 9.85 -0.91 -16.41
CA LEU A 133 8.45 -1.20 -16.06
C LEU A 133 7.60 0.07 -16.08
N LYS A 134 8.16 1.19 -15.63
CA LYS A 134 7.50 2.49 -15.69
C LYS A 134 7.16 2.84 -17.13
N GLN A 135 8.12 2.70 -18.03
CA GLN A 135 7.93 2.96 -19.45
C GLN A 135 6.93 1.99 -20.09
N ALA A 136 6.94 0.72 -19.68
CA ALA A 136 6.09 -0.31 -20.26
C ALA A 136 4.62 -0.27 -19.81
N TYR A 137 4.35 0.21 -18.58
CA TYR A 137 3.03 0.09 -17.95
C TYR A 137 2.44 1.40 -17.43
N ILE A 138 3.26 2.34 -16.96
CA ILE A 138 2.80 3.52 -16.21
C ILE A 138 2.94 4.83 -17.01
N ALA A 139 3.79 4.88 -18.04
CA ALA A 139 4.10 6.11 -18.79
C ALA A 139 2.86 6.86 -19.32
N ASP A 140 1.82 6.12 -19.72
CA ASP A 140 0.58 6.70 -20.25
C ASP A 140 -0.49 6.99 -19.17
N CYS A 141 -0.20 6.67 -17.90
CA CYS A 141 -1.11 6.88 -16.76
C CYS A 141 -0.80 8.20 -16.04
N ALA A 142 -1.13 9.33 -16.68
CA ALA A 142 -0.78 10.67 -16.18
C ALA A 142 -1.26 10.97 -14.74
N HIS A 143 -2.42 10.48 -14.34
CA HIS A 143 -2.96 10.76 -13.00
C HIS A 143 -2.33 9.87 -11.93
N ILE A 144 -1.90 8.66 -12.30
CA ILE A 144 -1.06 7.82 -11.45
C ILE A 144 0.31 8.48 -11.26
N LEU A 145 0.94 8.95 -12.33
CA LEU A 145 2.23 9.65 -12.25
C LEU A 145 2.14 10.89 -11.34
N ARG A 146 1.09 11.70 -11.50
CA ARG A 146 0.83 12.88 -10.65
C ARG A 146 0.74 12.53 -9.17
N CYS A 147 -0.06 11.52 -8.84
CA CYS A 147 -0.35 11.20 -7.44
C CYS A 147 0.84 10.54 -6.73
N ASN A 148 1.71 9.85 -7.48
CA ASN A 148 2.98 9.35 -6.95
C ASN A 148 3.88 10.48 -6.42
N ASP A 149 3.98 11.61 -7.12
CA ASP A 149 4.79 12.74 -6.66
C ASP A 149 4.25 13.32 -5.34
N PHE A 150 2.93 13.22 -5.10
CA PHE A 150 2.30 13.68 -3.86
C PHE A 150 2.40 12.70 -2.70
N ILE A 151 2.62 11.41 -2.94
CA ILE A 151 2.61 10.36 -1.90
C ILE A 151 4.03 9.82 -1.64
N GLY A 152 4.91 9.84 -2.64
CA GLY A 152 6.33 9.52 -2.49
C GLY A 152 7.12 10.58 -1.70
N ILE A 153 6.65 11.84 -1.63
CA ILE A 153 7.29 12.90 -0.84
C ILE A 153 6.87 12.88 0.65
N PRO A 154 5.61 12.56 1.04
CA PRO A 154 5.22 12.45 2.45
C PRO A 154 5.41 11.07 3.08
N ILE A 155 5.60 9.97 2.32
CA ILE A 155 6.09 8.69 2.88
C ILE A 155 7.61 8.75 3.14
N GLN A 156 8.11 9.94 3.49
CA GLN A 156 9.28 10.05 4.35
C GLN A 156 8.93 9.40 5.68
N ILE A 157 9.27 8.12 5.78
CA ILE A 157 9.42 7.35 7.03
C ILE A 157 10.42 8.06 7.99
N GLU A 158 11.07 9.14 7.56
CA GLU A 158 12.09 9.88 8.32
C GLU A 158 11.60 10.81 9.44
N SER A 159 10.30 11.05 9.70
CA SER A 159 9.91 12.03 10.75
C SER A 159 9.15 11.50 11.97
N LYS A 160 9.00 10.19 12.15
CA LYS A 160 8.35 9.63 13.36
C LYS A 160 9.16 8.61 14.15
N ILE A 161 10.38 8.32 13.73
CA ILE A 161 11.31 7.44 14.45
C ILE A 161 12.37 8.25 15.23
N GLU A 162 12.76 9.45 14.78
CA GLU A 162 13.82 10.25 15.42
C GLU A 162 13.42 11.01 16.70
N GLY A 163 12.17 10.89 17.17
CA GLY A 163 11.72 11.55 18.41
C GLY A 163 11.99 10.80 19.71
N CYS A 164 12.54 9.58 19.67
CA CYS A 164 12.66 8.71 20.86
C CYS A 164 14.10 8.38 21.27
N CYS A 165 15.12 8.92 20.60
CA CYS A 165 16.52 8.79 21.01
C CYS A 165 17.03 10.14 21.55
N GLY A 166 16.48 10.58 22.68
CA GLY A 166 16.92 11.79 23.37
C GLY A 166 16.17 11.99 24.68
N GLY A 167 16.70 11.39 25.76
CA GLY A 167 16.23 11.56 27.13
C GLY A 167 16.07 10.24 27.87
#